data_AF-A0A843A6B2-F1
#
_entry.id   AF-A0A843A6B2-F1
#
_cell.length_a   1.000
_cell.length_b   1.000
_cell.length_c   1.000
_cell.angle_alpha   90.00
_cell.angle_beta   90.00
_cell.angle_gamma   90.00
#
_symmetry.space_group_name_H-M   'P 1'
#
loop_
_entity.id
_entity.type
_entity.pdbx_description
1 polymer ?
#
loop_
_entity_poly.entity_id
_entity_poly.type
_entity_poly.pdbx_seq_one_letter_code
_entity_poly.pdbx_strand_id
1 'polypeptide(L)'
;MPPRGGCRDLLPSSSNSEGTGGRGAALVIDGNEIRGYDFAARSIEAPPSPPWRNQAGYAPDQGWIEQAKESDHGEEQSGSSIAKQINDEGGNAHFFKVDVSNEESVKMGLEKAIEVVGGIDVLVNNAGIEPPSKSLLDLTSEEYDRVLDINLKGVWLITKYTVPHMAKRGGGSIINIASVAGLRPLAGAMPYSVSKAGVIMFTMVSAIELGKLKIRVNAIAPGWVDTPMIERAAKNLKMTPEEFKKLNSQRVVLARFANPEEIANVAASLASEESSYMTGSVVVVDGGVSIT
;
A
#
# COMPACT_ATOMS: atom_id res chain seq x y z
N MET A 1 24.86 9.97 -44.53
CA MET A 1 26.21 9.38 -44.30
C MET A 1 27.24 10.24 -45.02
N PRO A 2 28.50 10.36 -44.56
CA PRO A 2 29.02 10.96 -43.30
C PRO A 2 30.22 11.92 -43.66
N PRO A 3 31.27 12.21 -42.84
CA PRO A 3 32.17 11.30 -42.05
C PRO A 3 32.17 11.67 -40.53
N ARG A 4 32.41 10.83 -39.50
CA ARG A 4 33.39 9.77 -39.12
C ARG A 4 34.82 10.24 -38.75
N GLY A 5 35.13 10.13 -37.44
CA GLY A 5 36.44 10.13 -36.78
C GLY A 5 36.34 10.88 -35.43
N GLY A 6 36.67 10.38 -34.24
CA GLY A 6 37.30 9.13 -33.79
C GLY A 6 38.07 9.42 -32.48
N CYS A 7 37.55 8.93 -31.34
CA CYS A 7 38.24 8.48 -30.12
C CYS A 7 39.47 9.24 -29.57
N ARG A 8 39.37 9.80 -28.34
CA ARG A 8 40.05 9.27 -27.12
C ARG A 8 39.98 10.21 -25.91
N ASP A 9 39.69 9.56 -24.78
CA ASP A 9 40.18 9.78 -23.41
C ASP A 9 39.85 11.09 -22.69
N LEU A 10 39.00 11.00 -21.65
CA LEU A 10 39.32 11.33 -20.26
C LEU A 10 38.18 10.85 -19.35
N LEU A 11 38.27 9.60 -18.90
CA LEU A 11 37.70 9.18 -17.61
C LEU A 11 38.70 9.54 -16.51
N PRO A 12 38.20 9.76 -15.28
CA PRO A 12 38.63 8.88 -14.21
C PRO A 12 37.45 8.07 -13.68
N SER A 13 37.72 6.78 -13.52
CA SER A 13 37.01 5.84 -12.68
C SER A 13 36.99 6.31 -11.22
N SER A 14 35.82 6.28 -10.59
CA SER A 14 35.71 5.69 -9.26
C SER A 14 34.31 5.11 -9.08
N SER A 15 34.32 3.80 -8.91
CA SER A 15 33.28 2.97 -8.32
C SER A 15 32.58 3.66 -7.14
N ASN A 16 31.25 3.61 -7.14
CA ASN A 16 30.48 3.28 -5.95
C ASN A 16 29.21 2.55 -6.39
N SER A 17 29.35 1.23 -6.40
CA SER A 17 28.25 0.29 -6.29
C SER A 17 27.68 0.37 -4.88
N GLU A 18 26.51 0.97 -4.68
CA GLU A 18 25.66 0.67 -3.54
C GLU A 18 24.22 0.60 -4.01
N GLY A 19 23.65 -0.60 -3.91
CA GLY A 19 22.38 -0.98 -4.52
C GLY A 19 21.18 -0.31 -3.87
N THR A 20 20.28 0.18 -4.71
CA THR A 20 18.96 0.67 -4.34
C THR A 20 17.89 -0.29 -4.86
N GLY A 21 17.83 -1.49 -4.26
CA GLY A 21 16.63 -2.33 -4.37
C GLY A 21 15.60 -1.79 -3.38
N GLY A 22 14.41 -1.43 -3.86
CA GLY A 22 13.30 -1.01 -3.00
C GLY A 22 12.78 -2.19 -2.20
N ARG A 23 12.71 -2.07 -0.88
CA ARG A 23 12.41 -3.09 0.12
C ARG A 23 11.02 -2.83 0.72
N GLY A 24 10.03 -3.63 0.36
CA GLY A 24 8.78 -3.67 1.11
C GLY A 24 8.93 -4.34 2.50
N ALA A 25 7.89 -4.22 3.31
CA ALA A 25 7.72 -4.95 4.55
C ALA A 25 6.31 -5.54 4.62
N ALA A 26 6.17 -6.77 5.13
CA ALA A 26 4.90 -7.39 5.44
C ALA A 26 4.72 -7.44 6.97
N LEU A 27 3.69 -6.77 7.48
CA LEU A 27 3.18 -6.91 8.83
C LEU A 27 2.05 -7.93 8.79
N VAL A 28 2.10 -8.92 9.67
CA VAL A 28 1.04 -9.92 9.79
C VAL A 28 0.45 -9.83 11.18
N ILE A 29 -0.86 -9.64 11.27
CA ILE A 29 -1.61 -9.53 12.52
C ILE A 29 -2.50 -10.77 12.65
N ASP A 30 -2.35 -11.54 13.71
CA ASP A 30 -3.19 -12.70 14.02
C ASP A 30 -4.41 -12.24 14.85
N GLY A 31 -5.62 -12.53 14.37
CA GLY A 31 -6.88 -11.94 14.85
C GLY A 31 -7.58 -12.72 15.96
N ASN A 32 -6.89 -13.59 16.69
CA ASN A 32 -7.48 -14.30 17.84
C ASN A 32 -7.96 -13.37 18.97
N GLU A 33 -7.55 -12.09 19.02
CA GLU A 33 -7.92 -11.17 20.11
C GLU A 33 -8.24 -9.73 19.63
N ILE A 34 -8.94 -9.56 18.50
CA ILE A 34 -9.53 -8.25 18.12
C ILE A 34 -10.80 -7.96 18.95
N ARG A 35 -10.70 -8.03 20.28
CA ARG A 35 -11.69 -7.43 21.18
C ARG A 35 -11.10 -6.14 21.74
N GLY A 36 -11.24 -5.05 20.97
CA GLY A 36 -10.89 -3.70 21.44
C GLY A 36 -9.81 -2.98 20.65
N TYR A 37 -9.31 -3.54 19.54
CA TYR A 37 -8.33 -2.87 18.69
C TYR A 37 -9.01 -1.83 17.77
N ASP A 38 -8.95 -0.56 18.18
CA ASP A 38 -9.12 0.58 17.27
C ASP A 38 -7.87 0.58 16.37
N PHE A 39 -8.04 0.47 15.05
CA PHE A 39 -6.95 0.52 14.04
C PHE A 39 -6.21 1.90 14.02
N ALA A 40 -6.40 2.69 15.07
CA ALA A 40 -6.16 4.11 15.23
C ALA A 40 -5.75 4.41 16.68
N ALA A 41 -4.70 3.77 17.22
CA ALA A 41 -4.20 4.12 18.54
C ALA A 41 -3.19 5.27 18.46
N ARG A 42 -3.69 6.51 18.61
CA ARG A 42 -2.97 7.50 19.42
C ARG A 42 -3.91 8.21 20.40
N SER A 43 -3.45 8.21 21.63
CA SER A 43 -3.94 8.94 22.79
C SER A 43 -3.76 10.45 22.65
N ILE A 44 -4.87 11.18 22.52
CA ILE A 44 -5.17 12.41 23.27
C ILE A 44 -6.69 12.37 23.52
N GLU A 45 -7.13 12.54 24.77
CA GLU A 45 -8.51 12.46 25.28
C GLU A 45 -9.62 12.77 24.24
N ALA A 46 -10.20 11.73 23.65
CA ALA A 46 -11.39 11.84 22.80
C ALA A 46 -12.64 11.48 23.63
N PRO A 47 -13.77 12.20 23.46
CA PRO A 47 -15.00 11.93 24.20
C PRO A 47 -15.56 10.53 23.92
N PRO A 48 -16.38 9.95 24.83
CA PRO A 48 -16.84 8.58 24.72
C PRO A 48 -17.57 8.32 23.39
N SER A 49 -17.22 7.20 22.77
CA SER A 49 -17.75 6.73 21.49
C SER A 49 -19.27 6.47 21.56
N PRO A 50 -20.03 6.74 20.48
CA PRO A 50 -21.47 6.55 20.47
C PRO A 50 -21.85 5.06 20.54
N PRO A 51 -23.02 4.73 21.14
CA PRO A 51 -23.36 3.38 21.62
C PRO A 51 -23.52 2.28 20.54
N TRP A 52 -23.44 2.61 19.26
CA TRP A 52 -23.58 1.64 18.16
C TRP A 52 -22.27 0.94 17.76
N ARG A 53 -21.10 1.41 18.23
CA ARG A 53 -19.78 0.79 17.93
C ARG A 53 -19.56 -0.59 18.56
N ASN A 54 -20.39 -1.01 19.53
CA ASN A 54 -20.21 -2.25 20.30
C ASN A 54 -20.94 -3.49 19.71
N GLN A 55 -21.43 -3.45 18.47
CA GLN A 55 -22.22 -4.55 17.89
C GLN A 55 -21.54 -5.33 16.76
N ALA A 56 -20.31 -4.99 16.36
CA ALA A 56 -19.57 -5.77 15.36
C ALA A 56 -18.98 -7.04 16.01
N GLY A 57 -19.76 -8.13 16.00
CA GLY A 57 -19.31 -9.44 16.43
C GLY A 57 -18.31 -10.04 15.44
N TYR A 58 -17.02 -10.01 15.76
CA TYR A 58 -15.96 -10.71 15.04
C TYR A 58 -15.70 -12.10 15.64
N ALA A 59 -15.45 -13.09 14.78
CA ALA A 59 -15.12 -14.47 15.16
C ALA A 59 -13.62 -14.62 15.51
N PRO A 60 -13.24 -15.46 16.48
CA PRO A 60 -11.94 -15.43 17.16
C PRO A 60 -10.77 -16.08 16.40
N ASP A 61 -10.75 -16.13 15.07
CA ASP A 61 -9.88 -17.07 14.32
C ASP A 61 -9.35 -16.56 12.95
N GLN A 62 -9.26 -15.24 12.74
CA GLN A 62 -8.85 -14.64 11.44
C GLN A 62 -7.44 -14.03 11.42
N GLY A 63 -6.57 -14.46 10.49
CA GLY A 63 -5.25 -13.86 10.25
C GLY A 63 -5.25 -12.76 9.18
N TRP A 64 -4.48 -11.68 9.40
CA TRP A 64 -4.35 -10.51 8.54
C TRP A 64 -2.91 -10.33 8.06
N ILE A 65 -2.71 -9.99 6.78
CA ILE A 65 -1.43 -9.45 6.28
C ILE A 65 -1.66 -8.03 5.77
N GLU A 66 -0.93 -7.07 6.34
CA GLU A 66 -0.81 -5.70 5.83
C GLU A 66 0.64 -5.42 5.43
N GLN A 67 0.87 -4.95 4.22
CA GLN A 67 2.22 -4.50 3.85
C GLN A 67 2.48 -3.08 4.37
N ALA A 68 3.55 -2.90 5.16
CA ALA A 68 4.00 -1.59 5.59
C ALA A 68 4.72 -0.84 4.44
N LYS A 69 4.58 0.49 4.40
CA LYS A 69 5.15 1.37 3.36
C LYS A 69 6.65 1.58 3.53
N GLU A 70 7.34 1.78 2.40
CA GLU A 70 8.79 2.05 2.33
C GLU A 70 9.12 3.55 2.55
N SER A 71 10.23 3.81 3.25
CA SER A 71 10.92 5.10 3.37
C SER A 71 12.43 4.86 3.52
N ASP A 72 13.21 5.30 2.51
CA ASP A 72 14.67 5.16 2.44
C ASP A 72 15.35 5.45 3.80
N HIS A 73 15.95 4.39 4.37
CA HIS A 73 16.87 4.39 5.52
C HIS A 73 16.24 4.54 6.93
N GLY A 74 15.46 3.55 7.38
CA GLY A 74 15.05 3.42 8.80
C GLY A 74 14.19 2.19 9.19
N GLU A 75 14.05 1.19 8.32
CA GLU A 75 12.79 0.42 8.19
C GLU A 75 12.64 -0.82 9.06
N GLU A 76 13.72 -1.55 9.37
CA GLU A 76 13.63 -2.72 10.26
C GLU A 76 13.19 -2.31 11.67
N GLN A 77 13.60 -1.11 12.10
CA GLN A 77 13.19 -0.53 13.36
C GLN A 77 11.71 -0.10 13.31
N SER A 78 11.24 0.48 12.21
CA SER A 78 9.85 0.95 12.08
C SER A 78 8.82 -0.19 12.02
N GLY A 79 9.06 -1.23 11.21
CA GLY A 79 8.10 -2.33 11.08
C GLY A 79 8.06 -3.22 12.31
N SER A 80 9.23 -3.51 12.89
CA SER A 80 9.31 -4.24 14.16
C SER A 80 8.74 -3.41 15.33
N SER A 81 8.89 -2.07 15.32
CA SER A 81 8.27 -1.22 16.34
C SER A 81 6.75 -1.20 16.25
N ILE A 82 6.18 -1.23 15.04
CA ILE A 82 4.72 -1.31 14.87
C ILE A 82 4.21 -2.66 15.37
N ALA A 83 4.85 -3.77 15.00
CA ALA A 83 4.49 -5.09 15.53
C ALA A 83 4.60 -5.12 17.07
N LYS A 84 5.66 -4.54 17.63
CA LYS A 84 5.81 -4.40 19.08
C LYS A 84 4.68 -3.57 19.69
N GLN A 85 4.34 -2.43 19.10
CA GLN A 85 3.26 -1.59 19.59
C GLN A 85 1.93 -2.36 19.58
N ILE A 86 1.64 -3.10 18.51
CA ILE A 86 0.42 -3.93 18.43
C ILE A 86 0.45 -5.02 19.52
N ASN A 87 1.60 -5.63 19.78
CA ASN A 87 1.72 -6.60 20.86
C ASN A 87 1.58 -5.96 22.25
N ASP A 88 2.10 -4.75 22.45
CA ASP A 88 2.03 -4.01 23.72
C ASP A 88 0.60 -3.59 24.08
N GLU A 89 -0.28 -3.32 23.10
CA GLU A 89 -1.70 -3.00 23.36
C GLU A 89 -2.60 -4.25 23.30
N GLY A 90 -2.02 -5.45 23.24
CA GLY A 90 -2.70 -6.74 23.43
C GLY A 90 -3.10 -7.47 22.15
N GLY A 91 -2.63 -7.02 20.99
CA GLY A 91 -2.78 -7.74 19.72
C GLY A 91 -1.70 -8.81 19.55
N ASN A 92 -1.75 -9.53 18.43
CA ASN A 92 -0.70 -10.45 18.02
C ASN A 92 -0.19 -10.05 16.63
N ALA A 93 1.03 -9.53 16.55
CA ALA A 93 1.63 -9.03 15.32
C ALA A 93 3.08 -9.48 15.15
N HIS A 94 3.39 -9.82 13.91
CA HIS A 94 4.69 -10.27 13.45
C HIS A 94 5.16 -9.43 12.27
N PHE A 95 6.43 -9.05 12.29
CA PHE A 95 7.06 -8.33 11.21
C PHE A 95 7.93 -9.26 10.36
N PHE A 96 7.72 -9.21 9.04
CA PHE A 96 8.54 -9.90 8.05
C PHE A 96 9.03 -8.90 7.01
N LYS A 97 10.34 -8.83 6.82
CA LYS A 97 10.94 -8.00 5.77
C LYS A 97 10.74 -8.67 4.41
N VAL A 98 10.09 -7.98 3.47
CA VAL A 98 9.70 -8.55 2.16
C VAL A 98 9.81 -7.51 1.05
N ASP A 99 10.83 -7.64 0.19
CA ASP A 99 10.86 -6.86 -1.05
C ASP A 99 9.76 -7.33 -2.02
N VAL A 100 8.71 -6.53 -2.18
CA VAL A 100 7.56 -6.84 -3.04
C VAL A 100 7.90 -6.80 -4.54
N SER A 101 8.99 -6.13 -4.94
CA SER A 101 9.45 -6.10 -6.33
C SER A 101 10.18 -7.38 -6.75
N ASN A 102 10.62 -8.17 -5.76
CA ASN A 102 11.41 -9.39 -5.91
C ASN A 102 10.58 -10.65 -5.59
N GLU A 103 10.32 -11.47 -6.61
CA GLU A 103 9.48 -12.67 -6.48
C GLU A 103 10.01 -13.69 -5.46
N GLU A 104 11.32 -13.91 -5.38
CA GLU A 104 11.91 -14.84 -4.42
C GLU A 104 11.78 -14.30 -2.99
N SER A 105 12.00 -12.99 -2.80
CA SER A 105 11.77 -12.35 -1.49
C SER A 105 10.31 -12.45 -1.06
N VAL A 106 9.35 -12.24 -1.98
CA VAL A 106 7.91 -12.41 -1.72
C VAL A 106 7.61 -13.83 -1.28
N LYS A 107 8.07 -14.81 -2.06
CA LYS A 107 7.82 -16.22 -1.79
C LYS A 107 8.36 -16.64 -0.42
N MET A 108 9.65 -16.37 -0.15
CA MET A 108 10.28 -16.71 1.13
C MET A 108 9.66 -15.98 2.32
N GLY A 109 9.28 -14.72 2.12
CA GLY A 109 8.64 -13.89 3.16
C GLY A 109 7.26 -14.40 3.54
N LEU A 110 6.44 -14.72 2.54
CA LEU A 110 5.09 -15.24 2.75
C LEU A 110 5.11 -16.66 3.32
N GLU A 111 6.00 -17.53 2.86
CA GLU A 111 6.13 -18.89 3.42
C GLU A 111 6.38 -18.83 4.94
N LYS A 112 7.32 -17.99 5.39
CA LYS A 112 7.59 -17.76 6.81
C LYS A 112 6.41 -17.16 7.56
N ALA A 113 5.76 -16.15 6.97
CA ALA A 113 4.60 -15.52 7.58
C ALA A 113 3.49 -16.54 7.83
N ILE A 114 3.16 -17.34 6.81
CA ILE A 114 2.11 -18.36 6.87
C ILE A 114 2.45 -19.47 7.87
N GLU A 115 3.72 -19.87 7.97
CA GLU A 115 4.17 -20.83 8.98
C GLU A 115 3.91 -20.32 10.41
N VAL A 116 4.16 -19.03 10.65
CA VAL A 116 4.00 -18.42 11.97
C VAL A 116 2.53 -18.22 12.34
N VAL A 117 1.69 -17.72 11.42
CA VAL A 117 0.31 -17.34 11.74
C VAL A 117 -0.74 -18.40 11.39
N GLY A 118 -0.34 -19.49 10.74
CA GLY A 118 -1.22 -20.62 10.42
C GLY A 118 -2.28 -20.34 9.35
N GLY A 119 -2.37 -19.12 8.82
CA GLY A 119 -3.34 -18.76 7.80
C GLY A 119 -3.41 -17.27 7.47
N ILE A 120 -4.04 -16.96 6.34
CA ILE A 120 -4.32 -15.60 5.91
C ILE A 120 -5.77 -15.56 5.45
N ASP A 121 -6.57 -14.70 6.06
CA ASP A 121 -7.98 -14.47 5.72
C ASP A 121 -8.16 -13.09 5.08
N VAL A 122 -7.28 -12.14 5.42
CA VAL A 122 -7.25 -10.79 4.84
C VAL A 122 -5.86 -10.46 4.30
N LEU A 123 -5.81 -9.96 3.07
CA LEU A 123 -4.60 -9.42 2.45
C LEU A 123 -4.81 -7.95 2.08
N VAL A 124 -3.97 -7.07 2.59
CA VAL A 124 -3.91 -5.65 2.20
C VAL A 124 -2.64 -5.38 1.41
N ASN A 125 -2.79 -5.22 0.09
CA ASN A 125 -1.71 -4.77 -0.79
C ASN A 125 -1.58 -3.24 -0.70
N ASN A 126 -0.76 -2.77 0.22
CA ASN A 126 -0.55 -1.35 0.51
C ASN A 126 0.83 -0.81 0.10
N ALA A 127 1.84 -1.68 -0.08
CA ALA A 127 3.18 -1.24 -0.47
C ALA A 127 3.13 -0.40 -1.76
N GLY A 128 3.86 0.70 -1.76
CA GLY A 128 3.94 1.58 -2.91
C GLY A 128 4.83 2.79 -2.68
N ILE A 129 5.42 3.28 -3.77
CA ILE A 129 6.24 4.49 -3.81
C ILE A 129 5.52 5.63 -4.53
N GLU A 130 5.90 6.86 -4.19
CA GLU A 130 5.40 8.10 -4.76
C GLU A 130 5.73 8.26 -6.26
N PRO A 131 5.02 9.15 -6.97
CA PRO A 131 5.45 9.58 -8.30
C PRO A 131 6.84 10.24 -8.28
N PRO A 132 7.69 9.96 -9.29
CA PRO A 132 8.97 10.66 -9.48
C PRO A 132 8.83 12.18 -9.66
N SER A 133 7.62 12.68 -9.94
CA SER A 133 7.33 14.10 -10.14
C SER A 133 8.11 14.72 -11.30
N LYS A 134 8.23 13.97 -12.41
CA LYS A 134 8.95 14.36 -13.63
C LYS A 134 8.03 14.44 -14.84
N SER A 135 8.43 15.25 -15.82
CA SER A 135 7.77 15.28 -17.13
C SER A 135 7.87 13.92 -17.83
N LEU A 136 7.01 13.68 -18.82
CA LEU A 136 7.06 12.46 -19.63
C LEU A 136 8.44 12.27 -20.30
N LEU A 137 9.09 13.38 -20.68
CA LEU A 137 10.33 13.35 -21.46
C LEU A 137 11.58 13.18 -20.58
N ASP A 138 11.50 13.54 -19.31
CA ASP A 138 12.63 13.48 -18.36
C ASP A 138 12.63 12.20 -17.51
N LEU A 139 11.60 11.36 -17.66
CA LEU A 139 11.47 10.10 -16.95
C LEU A 139 12.43 9.07 -17.53
N THR A 140 13.25 8.46 -16.67
CA THR A 140 14.14 7.37 -17.11
C THR A 140 13.42 6.03 -17.07
N SER A 141 13.93 5.05 -17.82
CA SER A 141 13.39 3.69 -17.82
C SER A 141 13.49 3.06 -16.42
N GLU A 142 14.57 3.32 -15.69
CA GLU A 142 14.78 2.78 -14.34
C GLU A 142 13.75 3.31 -13.34
N GLU A 143 13.39 4.59 -13.43
CA GLU A 143 12.33 5.18 -12.60
C GLU A 143 10.95 4.65 -12.97
N TYR A 144 10.70 4.44 -14.26
CA TYR A 144 9.48 3.83 -14.76
C TYR A 144 9.33 2.39 -14.25
N ASP A 145 10.37 1.57 -14.44
CA ASP A 145 10.40 0.17 -14.05
C ASP A 145 10.26 0.03 -12.54
N ARG A 146 11.00 0.83 -11.75
CA ARG A 146 10.93 0.80 -10.28
C ARG A 146 9.50 1.04 -9.77
N VAL A 147 8.78 2.02 -10.34
CA VAL A 147 7.40 2.31 -9.93
C VAL A 147 6.47 1.16 -10.30
N LEU A 148 6.57 0.58 -11.50
CA LEU A 148 5.72 -0.54 -11.89
C LEU A 148 6.04 -1.83 -11.13
N ASP A 149 7.32 -2.12 -10.91
CA ASP A 149 7.78 -3.31 -10.19
C ASP A 149 7.24 -3.31 -8.76
N ILE A 150 7.26 -2.16 -8.07
CA ILE A 150 6.75 -2.04 -6.70
C ILE A 150 5.22 -1.91 -6.69
N ASN A 151 4.67 -0.91 -7.39
CA ASN A 151 3.26 -0.53 -7.21
C ASN A 151 2.26 -1.45 -7.91
N LEU A 152 2.69 -2.21 -8.93
CA LEU A 152 1.80 -3.06 -9.73
C LEU A 152 2.21 -4.53 -9.68
N LYS A 153 3.45 -4.85 -10.08
CA LYS A 153 3.92 -6.24 -10.07
C LYS A 153 3.97 -6.79 -8.64
N GLY A 154 4.37 -6.00 -7.64
CA GLY A 154 4.34 -6.41 -6.24
C GLY A 154 2.95 -6.83 -5.74
N VAL A 155 1.90 -6.10 -6.14
CA VAL A 155 0.50 -6.45 -5.85
C VAL A 155 0.15 -7.82 -6.43
N TRP A 156 0.53 -8.07 -7.69
CA TRP A 156 0.32 -9.36 -8.33
C TRP A 156 1.11 -10.49 -7.65
N LEU A 157 2.39 -10.28 -7.36
CA LEU A 157 3.25 -11.28 -6.74
C LEU A 157 2.71 -11.71 -5.38
N ILE A 158 2.41 -10.76 -4.49
CA ILE A 158 1.88 -11.10 -3.16
C ILE A 158 0.55 -11.83 -3.30
N THR A 159 -0.36 -11.33 -4.13
CA THR A 159 -1.65 -11.98 -4.38
C THR A 159 -1.47 -13.42 -4.89
N LYS A 160 -0.60 -13.64 -5.88
CA LYS A 160 -0.30 -14.95 -6.47
C LYS A 160 0.11 -15.97 -5.42
N TYR A 161 0.95 -15.58 -4.47
CA TYR A 161 1.48 -16.49 -3.44
C TYR A 161 0.57 -16.61 -2.22
N THR A 162 -0.28 -15.62 -1.92
CA THR A 162 -1.23 -15.67 -0.80
C THR A 162 -2.52 -16.45 -1.14
N VAL A 163 -3.05 -16.28 -2.35
CA VAL A 163 -4.36 -16.86 -2.76
C VAL A 163 -4.49 -18.37 -2.54
N PRO A 164 -3.49 -19.23 -2.84
CA PRO A 164 -3.59 -20.67 -2.58
C PRO A 164 -3.83 -21.00 -1.10
N HIS A 165 -3.35 -20.16 -0.17
CA HIS A 165 -3.52 -20.36 1.26
C HIS A 165 -4.89 -19.87 1.74
N MET A 166 -5.36 -18.72 1.23
CA MET A 166 -6.73 -18.24 1.48
C MET A 166 -7.77 -19.24 0.98
N ALA A 167 -7.58 -19.79 -0.22
CA ALA A 167 -8.49 -20.76 -0.82
C ALA A 167 -8.59 -22.06 0.01
N LYS A 168 -7.47 -22.55 0.56
CA LYS A 168 -7.46 -23.72 1.47
C LYS A 168 -8.22 -23.47 2.77
N ARG A 169 -8.29 -22.21 3.22
CA ARG A 169 -9.04 -21.79 4.41
C ARG A 169 -10.52 -21.50 4.13
N GLY A 170 -10.93 -21.54 2.86
CA GLY A 170 -12.33 -21.41 2.47
C GLY A 170 -12.74 -20.03 1.98
N GLY A 171 -11.80 -19.11 1.78
CA GLY A 171 -12.06 -17.79 1.21
C GLY A 171 -11.25 -16.68 1.89
N GLY A 172 -11.68 -15.44 1.67
CA GLY A 172 -11.13 -14.27 2.37
C GLY A 172 -11.37 -12.96 1.63
N SER A 173 -10.64 -11.91 2.02
CA SER A 173 -10.75 -10.58 1.43
C SER A 173 -9.37 -10.02 1.04
N ILE A 174 -9.27 -9.54 -0.19
CA ILE A 174 -8.08 -8.83 -0.70
C ILE A 174 -8.46 -7.37 -0.90
N ILE A 175 -7.69 -6.47 -0.29
CA ILE A 175 -7.85 -5.02 -0.37
C ILE A 175 -6.60 -4.44 -1.02
N ASN A 176 -6.77 -3.83 -2.20
CA ASN A 176 -5.69 -3.17 -2.91
C ASN A 176 -5.73 -1.65 -2.69
N ILE A 177 -4.63 -1.06 -2.25
CA ILE A 177 -4.52 0.40 -2.13
C ILE A 177 -4.10 0.99 -3.48
N ALA A 178 -5.09 1.45 -4.24
CA ALA A 178 -4.92 2.17 -5.49
C ALA A 178 -4.64 3.67 -5.24
N SER A 179 -5.22 4.55 -6.06
CA SER A 179 -5.18 6.01 -5.90
C SER A 179 -6.20 6.66 -6.83
N VAL A 180 -6.70 7.85 -6.49
CA VAL A 180 -7.42 8.69 -7.46
C VAL A 180 -6.59 9.04 -8.69
N ALA A 181 -5.25 8.99 -8.61
CA ALA A 181 -4.37 9.14 -9.77
C ALA A 181 -4.50 7.98 -10.78
N GLY A 182 -5.10 6.85 -10.40
CA GLY A 182 -5.49 5.78 -11.32
C GLY A 182 -6.85 6.00 -11.99
N LEU A 183 -7.65 6.94 -11.48
CA LEU A 183 -8.99 7.28 -11.99
C LEU A 183 -9.00 8.61 -12.77
N ARG A 184 -8.09 9.52 -12.44
CA ARG A 184 -7.92 10.81 -13.09
C ARG A 184 -6.45 11.10 -13.37
N PRO A 185 -6.12 11.72 -14.52
CA PRO A 185 -4.75 12.01 -14.88
C PRO A 185 -4.12 13.03 -13.94
N LEU A 186 -2.87 12.78 -13.53
CA LEU A 186 -2.04 13.70 -12.75
C LEU A 186 -0.73 13.97 -13.49
N ALA A 187 -0.52 15.23 -13.90
CA ALA A 187 0.72 15.64 -14.53
C ALA A 187 1.92 15.42 -13.58
N GLY A 188 3.05 14.96 -14.12
CA GLY A 188 4.24 14.63 -13.32
C GLY A 188 4.23 13.23 -12.69
N ALA A 189 3.11 12.49 -12.80
CA ALA A 189 2.90 11.23 -12.10
C ALA A 189 2.67 10.05 -13.07
N MET A 190 3.24 10.06 -14.28
CA MET A 190 2.90 9.08 -15.32
C MET A 190 3.03 7.61 -14.87
N PRO A 191 4.20 7.09 -14.46
CA PRO A 191 4.32 5.67 -14.12
C PRO A 191 3.49 5.32 -12.88
N TYR A 192 3.33 6.27 -11.95
CA TYR A 192 2.48 6.12 -10.78
C TYR A 192 0.99 5.97 -11.17
N SER A 193 0.49 6.87 -12.01
CA SER A 193 -0.89 6.85 -12.50
C SER A 193 -1.19 5.58 -13.28
N VAL A 194 -0.25 5.16 -14.16
CA VAL A 194 -0.33 3.88 -14.89
C VAL A 194 -0.37 2.70 -13.92
N SER A 195 0.54 2.63 -12.93
CA SER A 195 0.54 1.55 -11.94
C SER A 195 -0.78 1.48 -11.17
N LYS A 196 -1.32 2.61 -10.70
CA LYS A 196 -2.54 2.64 -9.88
C LYS A 196 -3.80 2.38 -10.71
N ALA A 197 -3.83 2.77 -11.99
CA ALA A 197 -4.86 2.32 -12.94
C ALA A 197 -4.76 0.80 -13.20
N GLY A 198 -3.54 0.28 -13.32
CA GLY A 198 -3.28 -1.16 -13.42
C GLY A 198 -3.78 -1.93 -12.21
N VAL A 199 -3.57 -1.42 -10.99
CA VAL A 199 -4.09 -2.03 -9.74
C VAL A 199 -5.63 -2.05 -9.72
N ILE A 200 -6.29 -1.01 -10.24
CA ILE A 200 -7.75 -0.98 -10.36
C ILE A 200 -8.23 -2.10 -11.29
N MET A 201 -7.63 -2.23 -12.48
CA MET A 201 -8.01 -3.29 -13.42
C MET A 201 -7.67 -4.68 -12.86
N PHE A 202 -6.50 -4.83 -12.24
CA PHE A 202 -6.09 -6.06 -11.54
C PHE A 202 -7.14 -6.47 -10.51
N THR A 203 -7.64 -5.53 -9.71
CA THR A 203 -8.70 -5.78 -8.72
C THR A 203 -9.95 -6.36 -9.36
N MET A 204 -10.43 -5.77 -10.47
CA MET A 204 -11.64 -6.24 -11.16
C MET A 204 -11.44 -7.63 -11.78
N VAL A 205 -10.30 -7.87 -12.42
CA VAL A 205 -9.99 -9.17 -13.02
C VAL A 205 -9.86 -10.25 -11.94
N SER A 206 -9.10 -9.98 -10.88
CA SER A 206 -8.94 -10.92 -9.76
C SER A 206 -10.25 -11.19 -9.03
N ALA A 207 -11.16 -10.20 -8.91
CA ALA A 207 -12.49 -10.44 -8.34
C ALA A 207 -13.29 -11.48 -9.16
N ILE A 208 -13.20 -11.44 -10.49
CA ILE A 208 -13.86 -12.40 -11.38
C ILE A 208 -13.21 -13.79 -11.23
N GLU A 209 -11.88 -13.85 -11.25
CA GLU A 209 -11.14 -15.12 -11.23
C GLU A 209 -11.22 -15.83 -9.87
N LEU A 210 -11.16 -15.08 -8.77
CA LEU A 210 -11.06 -15.60 -7.42
C LEU A 210 -12.42 -15.78 -6.72
N GLY A 211 -13.51 -15.28 -7.30
CA GLY A 211 -14.85 -15.37 -6.69
C GLY A 211 -15.30 -16.81 -6.42
N LYS A 212 -14.95 -17.77 -7.29
CA LYS A 212 -15.25 -19.22 -7.07
C LYS A 212 -14.50 -19.81 -5.88
N LEU A 213 -13.40 -19.18 -5.48
CA LEU A 213 -12.63 -19.53 -4.28
C LEU A 213 -13.15 -18.81 -3.03
N LYS A 214 -14.29 -18.10 -3.13
CA LYS A 214 -14.87 -17.29 -2.06
C LYS A 214 -13.93 -16.19 -1.57
N ILE A 215 -13.09 -15.66 -2.47
CA ILE A 215 -12.19 -14.54 -2.18
C ILE A 215 -12.78 -13.29 -2.82
N ARG A 216 -13.07 -12.28 -2.00
CA ARG A 216 -13.48 -10.95 -2.48
C ARG A 216 -12.23 -10.12 -2.76
N VAL A 217 -12.26 -9.32 -3.81
CA VAL A 217 -11.13 -8.43 -4.16
C VAL A 217 -11.67 -7.04 -4.42
N ASN A 218 -11.28 -6.06 -3.61
CA ASN A 218 -11.70 -4.67 -3.75
C ASN A 218 -10.50 -3.73 -3.70
N ALA A 219 -10.67 -2.53 -4.22
CA ALA A 219 -9.68 -1.48 -4.18
C ALA A 219 -10.19 -0.28 -3.39
N ILE A 220 -9.28 0.38 -2.69
CA ILE A 220 -9.49 1.74 -2.16
C ILE A 220 -8.71 2.68 -3.07
N ALA A 221 -9.32 3.78 -3.50
CA ALA A 221 -8.67 4.85 -4.26
C ALA A 221 -8.59 6.12 -3.39
N PRO A 222 -7.52 6.28 -2.58
CA PRO A 222 -7.35 7.47 -1.76
C PRO A 222 -7.06 8.71 -2.60
N GLY A 223 -7.52 9.86 -2.09
CA GLY A 223 -7.03 11.18 -2.47
C GLY A 223 -5.71 11.54 -1.76
N TRP A 224 -5.60 12.78 -1.28
CA TRP A 224 -4.45 13.22 -0.49
C TRP A 224 -4.55 12.72 0.95
N VAL A 225 -3.54 11.97 1.40
CA VAL A 225 -3.46 11.42 2.76
C VAL A 225 -2.16 11.89 3.42
N ASP A 226 -2.23 12.35 4.66
CA ASP A 226 -1.08 12.83 5.42
C ASP A 226 -0.18 11.66 5.85
N THR A 227 0.88 11.42 5.09
CA THR A 227 1.83 10.33 5.29
C THR A 227 3.25 10.80 4.96
N PRO A 228 4.31 10.08 5.38
CA PRO A 228 5.69 10.40 4.99
C PRO A 228 5.91 10.49 3.46
N MET A 229 5.04 9.86 2.66
CA MET A 229 5.05 10.01 1.19
C MET A 229 4.87 11.47 0.75
N ILE A 230 4.12 12.28 1.50
CA ILE A 230 3.91 13.71 1.22
C ILE A 230 5.20 14.50 1.37
N GLU A 231 6.03 14.18 2.36
CA GLU A 231 7.32 14.84 2.56
C GLU A 231 8.25 14.59 1.37
N ARG A 232 8.29 13.35 0.86
CA ARG A 232 9.09 12.99 -0.32
C ARG A 232 8.55 13.64 -1.59
N ALA A 233 7.24 13.65 -1.78
CA ALA A 233 6.60 14.34 -2.90
C ALA A 233 6.88 15.85 -2.88
N ALA A 234 6.78 16.49 -1.71
CA ALA A 234 7.12 17.91 -1.52
C ALA A 234 8.60 18.17 -1.86
N LYS A 235 9.51 17.31 -1.39
CA LYS A 235 10.95 17.38 -1.70
C LYS A 235 11.22 17.28 -3.20
N ASN A 236 10.57 16.35 -3.91
CA ASN A 236 10.74 16.20 -5.36
C ASN A 236 10.31 17.47 -6.13
N LEU A 237 9.33 18.21 -5.60
CA LEU A 237 8.84 19.46 -6.15
C LEU A 237 9.54 20.71 -5.59
N LYS A 238 10.57 20.53 -4.75
CA LYS A 238 11.32 21.63 -4.09
C LYS A 238 10.43 22.55 -3.26
N MET A 239 9.45 21.98 -2.57
CA MET A 239 8.53 22.66 -1.64
C MET A 239 8.72 22.12 -0.21
N THR A 240 8.27 22.88 0.79
CA THR A 240 8.09 22.30 2.14
C THR A 240 6.82 21.43 2.19
N PRO A 241 6.72 20.46 3.13
CA PRO A 241 5.50 19.70 3.34
C PRO A 241 4.28 20.57 3.62
N GLU A 242 4.44 21.67 4.39
CA GLU A 242 3.37 22.60 4.72
C GLU A 242 2.88 23.37 3.48
N GLU A 243 3.80 23.84 2.64
CA GLU A 243 3.47 24.50 1.38
C GLU A 243 2.73 23.56 0.45
N PHE A 244 3.20 22.31 0.34
CA PHE A 244 2.57 21.29 -0.48
C PHE A 244 1.14 20.98 0.00
N LYS A 245 0.95 20.79 1.32
CA LYS A 245 -0.36 20.55 1.92
C LYS A 245 -1.30 21.73 1.70
N LYS A 246 -0.84 22.96 1.96
CA LYS A 246 -1.64 24.18 1.80
C LYS A 246 -2.06 24.41 0.34
N LEU A 247 -1.17 24.14 -0.62
CA LEU A 247 -1.49 24.30 -2.04
C LEU A 247 -2.52 23.26 -2.50
N ASN A 248 -2.34 22.00 -2.12
CA ASN A 248 -3.18 20.92 -2.61
C ASN A 248 -4.53 20.82 -1.86
N SER A 249 -4.61 21.25 -0.60
CA SER A 249 -5.87 21.23 0.15
C SER A 249 -6.93 22.15 -0.46
N GLN A 250 -6.52 23.22 -1.16
CA GLN A 250 -7.44 24.11 -1.89
C GLN A 250 -8.20 23.42 -3.03
N ARG A 251 -7.69 22.28 -3.50
CA ARG A 251 -8.34 21.46 -4.55
C ARG A 251 -9.21 20.36 -3.96
N VAL A 252 -9.20 20.16 -2.65
CA VAL A 252 -10.00 19.14 -1.96
C VAL A 252 -11.27 19.81 -1.46
N VAL A 253 -12.44 19.23 -1.72
CA VAL A 253 -13.74 19.79 -1.29
C VAL A 253 -13.81 19.92 0.24
N LEU A 254 -13.25 18.94 0.97
CA LEU A 254 -13.14 18.99 2.43
C LEU A 254 -11.99 19.86 2.96
N ALA A 255 -11.25 20.54 2.08
CA ALA A 255 -10.20 21.52 2.39
C ALA A 255 -9.05 21.02 3.30
N ARG A 256 -8.83 19.70 3.37
CA ARG A 256 -7.77 19.07 4.16
C ARG A 256 -7.30 17.77 3.54
N PHE A 257 -6.16 17.28 4.00
CA PHE A 257 -5.71 15.93 3.72
C PHE A 257 -6.44 14.95 4.67
N ALA A 258 -6.63 13.72 4.21
CA ALA A 258 -7.13 12.65 5.06
C ALA A 258 -6.05 12.22 6.05
N ASN A 259 -6.45 11.82 7.25
CA ASN A 259 -5.57 11.09 8.15
C ASN A 259 -5.49 9.61 7.70
N PRO A 260 -4.38 8.89 7.92
CA PRO A 260 -4.25 7.48 7.55
C PRO A 260 -5.39 6.59 8.09
N GLU A 261 -5.90 6.89 9.28
CA GLU A 261 -6.97 6.17 9.95
C GLU A 261 -8.28 6.21 9.14
N GLU A 262 -8.52 7.27 8.38
CA GLU A 262 -9.70 7.37 7.51
C GLU A 262 -9.64 6.35 6.36
N ILE A 263 -8.43 5.96 5.92
CA ILE A 263 -8.23 4.89 4.93
C ILE A 263 -8.27 3.52 5.60
N ALA A 264 -7.65 3.39 6.79
CA ALA A 264 -7.66 2.14 7.56
C ALA A 264 -9.08 1.69 7.92
N ASN A 265 -9.96 2.62 8.30
CA ASN A 265 -11.36 2.33 8.59
C ASN A 265 -12.09 1.71 7.38
N VAL A 266 -11.84 2.21 6.17
CA VAL A 266 -12.44 1.64 4.95
C VAL A 266 -11.85 0.26 4.64
N ALA A 267 -10.55 0.06 4.84
CA ALA A 267 -9.92 -1.24 4.69
C ALA A 267 -10.51 -2.27 5.66
N ALA A 268 -10.73 -1.88 6.92
CA ALA A 268 -11.37 -2.72 7.92
C ALA A 268 -12.81 -3.11 7.53
N SER A 269 -13.61 -2.16 7.04
CA SER A 269 -14.96 -2.47 6.51
C SER A 269 -14.93 -3.41 5.30
N LEU A 270 -13.96 -3.27 4.40
CA LEU A 270 -13.81 -4.16 3.23
C LEU A 270 -13.29 -5.55 3.60
N ALA A 271 -12.58 -5.67 4.70
CA ALA A 271 -12.15 -6.95 5.24
C ALA A 271 -13.30 -7.70 5.94
N SER A 272 -14.27 -6.98 6.51
CA SER A 272 -15.37 -7.56 7.28
C SER A 272 -16.49 -8.19 6.44
N GLU A 273 -17.35 -8.97 7.10
CA GLU A 273 -18.58 -9.53 6.51
C GLU A 273 -19.64 -8.47 6.13
N GLU A 274 -19.52 -7.24 6.64
CA GLU A 274 -20.40 -6.13 6.25
C GLU A 274 -20.26 -5.81 4.75
N SER A 275 -19.12 -6.16 4.16
CA SER A 275 -18.84 -6.03 2.73
C SER A 275 -18.95 -7.36 1.97
N SER A 276 -19.67 -8.36 2.51
CA SER A 276 -19.80 -9.72 1.95
C SER A 276 -20.33 -9.78 0.51
N TYR A 277 -21.03 -8.73 0.05
CA TYR A 277 -21.51 -8.61 -1.34
C TYR A 277 -20.70 -7.62 -2.20
N MET A 278 -19.59 -7.09 -1.68
CA MET A 278 -18.69 -6.20 -2.41
C MET A 278 -17.49 -7.01 -2.93
N THR A 279 -17.37 -7.12 -4.24
CA THR A 279 -16.17 -7.61 -4.94
C THR A 279 -16.03 -6.89 -6.27
N GLY A 280 -14.79 -6.65 -6.71
CA GLY A 280 -14.46 -5.85 -7.89
C GLY A 280 -14.70 -4.35 -7.73
N SER A 281 -15.04 -3.88 -6.53
CA SER A 281 -15.37 -2.47 -6.28
C SER A 281 -14.13 -1.61 -6.16
N VAL A 282 -14.23 -0.35 -6.60
CA VAL A 282 -13.24 0.71 -6.35
C VAL A 282 -13.89 1.75 -5.45
N VAL A 283 -13.51 1.78 -4.18
CA VAL A 283 -14.04 2.70 -3.18
C VAL A 283 -13.18 3.96 -3.16
N VAL A 284 -13.74 5.08 -3.63
CA VAL A 284 -13.05 6.39 -3.66
C VAL A 284 -13.13 7.06 -2.28
N VAL A 285 -11.97 7.42 -1.71
CA VAL A 285 -11.86 8.05 -0.38
C VAL A 285 -10.93 9.27 -0.49
N ASP A 286 -11.45 10.40 -0.96
CA ASP A 286 -10.60 11.44 -1.54
C ASP A 286 -10.97 12.88 -1.15
N GLY A 287 -11.92 13.04 -0.24
CA GLY A 287 -12.42 14.35 0.18
C GLY A 287 -12.99 15.18 -0.97
N GLY A 288 -13.43 14.54 -2.07
CA GLY A 288 -14.03 15.18 -3.25
C GLY A 288 -13.03 15.71 -4.28
N VAL A 289 -11.72 15.49 -4.13
CA VAL A 289 -10.71 16.02 -5.07
C VAL A 289 -10.89 15.48 -6.49
N SER A 290 -11.40 14.25 -6.65
CA SER A 290 -11.63 13.63 -7.96
C SER A 290 -12.99 13.97 -8.57
N ILE A 291 -13.69 15.03 -8.13
CA ILE A 291 -14.91 15.50 -8.80
C ILE A 291 -14.90 16.99 -9.13
N THR A 292 -13.78 17.67 -8.88
CA THR A 292 -13.54 19.09 -9.13
C THR A 292 -12.36 19.28 -10.07
#